data_AF-A0A9X8ZYF5-F1
#
_entry.id   AF-A0A9X8ZYF5-F1
#
_cell.length_a   1.000
_cell.length_b   1.000
_cell.length_c   1.000
_cell.angle_alpha   90.00
_cell.angle_beta   90.00
_cell.angle_gamma   90.00
#
_symmetry.space_group_name_H-M   'P 1'
#
loop_
_entity.id
_entity.type
_entity.pdbx_description
1 polymer ?
#
loop_
_entity_poly.entity_id
_entity_poly.type
_entity_poly.pdbx_seq_one_letter_code
_entity_poly.pdbx_strand_id
1 'polypeptide(L)'
;MGKLFLKICFFALVTVCSFAAKISYAEERQQNNYPIILVNGFAGWGREEMLGVKYWGGVHDIQEDLKRNGYTVHTAAVGPVSSNWDRACELYAQI
;
A
#
# COMPACT_ATOMS: atom_id res chain seq x y z
N MET A 1 42.88 33.53 -17.31
CA MET A 1 41.45 33.79 -17.65
C MET A 1 40.66 32.51 -17.93
N GLY A 2 41.17 31.51 -18.67
CA GLY A 2 40.38 30.32 -19.05
C GLY A 2 39.84 29.43 -17.91
N LYS A 3 40.58 29.26 -16.79
CA LYS A 3 40.16 28.41 -15.67
C LYS A 3 38.99 28.98 -14.84
N LEU A 4 38.83 30.30 -14.82
CA LEU A 4 37.73 30.97 -14.12
C LEU A 4 36.46 30.94 -14.97
N PHE A 5 36.60 31.17 -16.28
CA PHE A 5 35.50 31.10 -17.24
C PHE A 5 34.90 29.68 -17.30
N LEU A 6 35.75 28.64 -17.31
CA LEU A 6 35.30 27.25 -17.31
C LEU A 6 34.51 26.86 -16.04
N LYS A 7 34.91 27.39 -14.87
CA LYS A 7 34.18 27.18 -13.60
C LYS A 7 32.82 27.88 -13.57
N ILE A 8 32.74 29.09 -14.13
CA ILE A 8 31.48 29.85 -14.23
C ILE A 8 30.51 29.14 -15.18
N CYS A 9 30.98 28.66 -16.33
CA CYS A 9 30.15 27.86 -17.25
C CYS A 9 29.66 26.55 -16.62
N PHE A 10 30.52 25.87 -15.86
CA PHE A 10 30.15 24.62 -15.18
C PHE A 10 29.08 24.86 -14.10
N PHE A 11 29.22 25.92 -13.30
CA PHE A 11 28.24 26.27 -12.27
C PHE A 11 26.91 26.72 -12.87
N ALA A 12 26.93 27.51 -13.96
CA ALA A 12 25.74 27.90 -14.68
C ALA A 12 25.00 26.69 -15.29
N LEU A 13 25.73 25.72 -15.83
CA LEU A 13 25.16 24.50 -16.40
C LEU A 13 24.44 23.64 -15.34
N VAL A 14 25.06 23.44 -14.17
CA VAL A 14 24.47 22.67 -13.06
C VAL A 14 23.20 23.34 -12.52
N THR A 15 23.20 24.68 -12.46
CA THR A 15 22.04 25.44 -11.97
C THR A 15 20.88 25.41 -12.97
N VAL A 16 21.16 25.47 -14.27
CA VAL A 16 20.15 25.35 -15.34
C VAL A 16 19.54 23.94 -15.39
N CYS A 17 20.35 22.88 -15.23
CA CYS A 17 19.85 21.51 -15.16
C CYS A 17 18.92 21.24 -13.97
N SER A 18 19.14 21.93 -12.84
CA SER A 18 18.31 21.80 -11.63
C SER A 18 16.92 22.44 -11.77
N PHE A 19 16.78 23.44 -12.63
CA PHE A 19 15.49 24.11 -12.91
C PHE A 19 14.67 23.43 -14.01
N ALA A 20 15.31 22.71 -14.95
CA ALA A 20 14.65 22.06 -16.09
C ALA A 20 14.05 20.69 -15.76
N ALA A 21 14.47 20.05 -14.67
CA ALA A 21 13.95 18.76 -14.25
C ALA A 21 12.59 18.89 -13.52
N LYS A 22 11.56 19.36 -14.22
CA LYS A 22 10.18 19.07 -13.78
C LYS A 22 9.89 17.62 -14.11
N ILE A 23 10.06 16.74 -13.14
CA ILE A 23 9.63 15.34 -13.28
C ILE A 23 8.10 15.33 -13.19
N SER A 24 7.45 15.26 -14.35
CA SER A 24 6.01 15.05 -14.46
C SER A 24 5.72 13.58 -14.21
N TYR A 25 5.66 13.18 -12.94
CA TYR A 25 4.99 11.93 -12.60
C TYR A 25 3.50 12.09 -12.95
N ALA A 26 2.90 11.07 -13.56
CA ALA A 26 1.45 11.03 -13.67
C ALA A 26 0.86 11.06 -12.25
N GLU A 27 -0.01 12.01 -11.96
CA GLU A 27 -0.79 12.01 -10.72
C GLU A 27 -1.70 10.78 -10.77
N GLU A 28 -1.34 9.71 -10.07
CA GLU A 28 -2.21 8.56 -9.91
C GLU A 28 -3.38 8.98 -9.01
N ARG A 29 -4.42 9.53 -9.62
CA ARG A 29 -5.64 9.90 -8.90
C ARG A 29 -6.38 8.63 -8.52
N GLN A 30 -6.75 8.54 -7.24
CA GLN A 30 -7.66 7.53 -6.75
C GLN A 30 -8.96 7.60 -7.56
N GLN A 31 -9.26 6.54 -8.33
CA GLN A 31 -10.44 6.51 -9.20
C GLN A 31 -11.73 6.20 -8.44
N ASN A 32 -11.61 5.67 -7.21
CA ASN A 32 -12.73 5.33 -6.34
C ASN A 32 -12.29 5.33 -4.86
N ASN A 33 -13.27 5.30 -3.96
CA ASN A 33 -13.08 5.25 -2.51
C ASN A 33 -13.66 3.97 -1.89
N TYR A 34 -13.70 2.86 -2.63
CA TYR A 34 -14.24 1.60 -2.11
C TYR A 34 -13.32 1.03 -1.02
N PRO A 35 -13.89 0.46 0.05
CA PRO A 35 -13.09 -0.18 1.08
C PRO A 35 -12.42 -1.46 0.54
N ILE A 36 -11.27 -1.80 1.10
CA ILE A 36 -10.61 -3.08 0.89
C ILE A 36 -11.06 -4.03 1.99
N ILE A 37 -11.57 -5.20 1.60
CA ILE A 37 -11.88 -6.30 2.53
C ILE A 37 -10.86 -7.42 2.32
N LEU A 38 -10.01 -7.64 3.32
CA LEU A 38 -9.03 -8.72 3.31
C LEU A 38 -9.69 -10.02 3.80
N VAL A 39 -9.69 -11.08 2.99
CA VAL A 39 -10.37 -12.35 3.28
C VAL A 39 -9.34 -13.48 3.31
N ASN A 40 -9.22 -14.17 4.45
CA ASN A 40 -8.23 -15.24 4.63
C ASN A 40 -8.47 -16.47 3.71
N GLY A 41 -7.41 -17.21 3.40
CA GLY A 41 -7.45 -18.43 2.57
C GLY A 41 -7.66 -19.71 3.37
N PHE A 42 -7.16 -20.83 2.86
CA PHE A 42 -7.06 -22.10 3.60
C PHE A 42 -6.12 -21.94 4.81
N ALA A 43 -6.49 -22.54 5.94
CA ALA A 43 -5.75 -22.48 7.21
C ALA A 43 -5.49 -21.04 7.73
N GLY A 44 -6.32 -20.07 7.32
CA GLY A 44 -6.23 -18.70 7.81
C GLY A 44 -7.04 -18.44 9.09
N TRP A 45 -6.81 -17.28 9.72
CA TRP A 45 -7.40 -16.92 11.00
C TRP A 45 -7.69 -15.41 11.07
N GLY A 46 -8.56 -15.02 11.99
CA GLY A 46 -8.95 -13.65 12.29
C GLY A 46 -7.86 -12.86 13.03
N ARG A 47 -8.10 -11.56 13.22
CA ARG A 47 -7.08 -10.63 13.76
C ARG A 47 -6.75 -10.88 15.23
N GLU A 48 -7.70 -11.42 15.99
CA GLU A 48 -7.66 -11.65 17.42
C GLU A 48 -7.22 -13.10 17.76
N GLU A 49 -7.08 -13.94 16.73
CA GLU A 49 -6.61 -15.32 16.86
C GLU A 49 -5.07 -15.40 16.82
N MET A 50 -4.51 -16.60 17.01
CA MET A 50 -3.06 -16.87 16.94
C MET A 50 -2.20 -15.93 17.80
N LEU A 51 -2.65 -15.64 19.05
CA LEU A 51 -1.97 -14.73 19.97
C LEU A 51 -1.74 -13.33 19.39
N GLY A 52 -2.61 -12.90 18.47
CA GLY A 52 -2.56 -11.59 17.83
C GLY A 52 -1.61 -11.51 16.62
N VAL A 53 -0.96 -12.60 16.21
CA VAL A 53 -0.22 -12.67 14.95
C VAL A 53 -1.20 -12.52 13.79
N LYS A 54 -0.98 -11.57 12.89
CA LYS A 54 -1.92 -11.28 11.79
C LYS A 54 -1.72 -12.24 10.64
N TYR A 55 -2.80 -12.85 10.14
CA TYR A 55 -2.74 -13.57 8.86
C TYR A 55 -2.23 -12.64 7.74
N TRP A 56 -2.72 -11.39 7.74
CA TRP A 56 -2.28 -10.32 6.86
C TRP A 56 -1.14 -9.51 7.49
N GLY A 57 0.08 -10.05 7.44
CA GLY A 57 1.30 -9.32 7.83
C GLY A 57 2.19 -10.02 8.85
N GLY A 58 1.75 -11.16 9.41
CA GLY A 58 2.49 -11.89 10.42
C GLY A 58 2.69 -11.06 11.68
N VAL A 59 3.94 -10.66 11.94
CA VAL A 59 4.31 -9.77 13.05
C VAL A 59 3.99 -8.29 12.75
N HIS A 60 3.70 -7.96 11.48
CA HIS A 60 3.20 -6.66 11.05
C HIS A 60 1.69 -6.71 10.83
N ASP A 61 1.06 -5.53 10.66
CA ASP A 61 -0.39 -5.41 10.47
C ASP A 61 -0.69 -4.68 9.16
N ILE A 62 -0.85 -5.43 8.06
CA ILE A 62 -1.09 -4.86 6.73
C ILE A 62 -2.37 -4.02 6.70
N GLN A 63 -3.41 -4.40 7.45
CA GLN A 63 -4.63 -3.59 7.52
C GLN A 63 -4.34 -2.20 8.09
N GLU A 64 -3.64 -2.14 9.23
CA GLU A 64 -3.32 -0.86 9.85
C GLU A 64 -2.30 -0.06 9.04
N ASP A 65 -1.38 -0.74 8.34
CA ASP A 65 -0.43 -0.09 7.43
C ASP A 65 -1.18 0.58 6.27
N LEU A 66 -2.14 -0.11 5.64
CA LEU A 66 -2.95 0.46 4.57
C LEU A 66 -3.86 1.60 5.08
N LYS A 67 -4.44 1.46 6.28
CA LYS A 67 -5.22 2.55 6.90
C LYS A 67 -4.38 3.82 7.11
N ARG A 68 -3.14 3.68 7.58
CA ARG A 68 -2.23 4.83 7.73
C ARG A 68 -1.88 5.50 6.40
N ASN A 69 -1.98 4.78 5.29
CA ASN A 69 -1.77 5.31 3.94
C ASN A 69 -3.05 5.83 3.28
N GLY A 70 -4.15 5.97 4.04
CA GLY A 70 -5.38 6.62 3.56
C GLY A 70 -6.41 5.68 2.93
N TYR A 71 -6.23 4.36 3.03
CA TYR A 71 -7.21 3.38 2.54
C TYR A 71 -8.18 2.97 3.65
N THR A 72 -9.48 2.88 3.36
CA THR A 72 -10.43 2.21 4.25
C THR A 72 -10.26 0.70 4.12
N VAL A 73 -9.79 0.02 5.16
CA VAL A 73 -9.49 -1.43 5.11
C VAL A 73 -10.10 -2.16 6.30
N HIS A 74 -10.68 -3.33 6.03
CA HIS A 74 -11.19 -4.27 7.03
C HIS A 74 -10.66 -5.68 6.75
N THR A 75 -10.74 -6.56 7.75
CA THR A 75 -10.41 -7.98 7.64
C THR A 75 -11.63 -8.79 8.01
N ALA A 76 -12.03 -9.71 7.14
CA ALA A 76 -13.05 -10.72 7.41
C ALA A 76 -12.38 -12.08 7.64
N ALA A 77 -12.93 -12.86 8.57
CA ALA A 77 -12.40 -14.16 8.96
C ALA A 77 -13.41 -15.25 8.62
N VAL A 78 -13.14 -16.05 7.60
CA VAL A 78 -13.97 -17.19 7.17
C VAL A 78 -13.32 -18.52 7.52
N GLY A 79 -14.11 -19.59 7.50
CA GLY A 79 -13.73 -20.93 7.86
C GLY A 79 -12.43 -21.40 7.18
N PRO A 80 -11.39 -21.79 7.94
CA PRO A 80 -10.07 -22.14 7.38
C PRO A 80 -10.09 -23.42 6.56
N VAL A 81 -11.06 -24.30 6.81
CA VAL A 81 -11.20 -25.61 6.15
C VAL A 81 -12.60 -25.84 5.57
N SER A 82 -13.47 -24.83 5.64
CA SER A 82 -14.84 -24.88 5.12
C SER A 82 -14.87 -24.85 3.59
N SER A 83 -15.99 -25.28 3.01
CA SER A 83 -16.21 -25.18 1.56
C SER A 83 -16.23 -23.71 1.12
N ASN A 84 -15.94 -23.44 -0.15
CA ASN A 84 -16.07 -22.08 -0.69
C ASN A 84 -17.52 -21.56 -0.59
N TRP A 85 -18.51 -22.45 -0.66
CA TRP A 85 -19.92 -22.09 -0.48
C TRP A 85 -20.17 -21.55 0.93
N ASP A 86 -19.80 -22.31 1.96
CA ASP A 86 -20.02 -21.91 3.35
C ASP A 86 -19.23 -20.64 3.67
N ARG A 87 -17.98 -20.54 3.21
CA ARG A 87 -17.14 -19.34 3.37
C ARG A 87 -17.75 -18.11 2.72
N ALA A 88 -18.42 -18.24 1.58
CA ALA A 88 -19.11 -17.12 0.94
C ALA A 88 -20.34 -16.68 1.75
N CYS A 89 -21.10 -17.62 2.32
CA CYS A 89 -22.21 -17.32 3.23
C CYS A 89 -21.72 -16.63 4.52
N GLU A 90 -20.64 -17.14 5.11
CA GLU A 90 -19.99 -16.54 6.29
C GLU A 90 -19.49 -15.12 5.99
N LEU A 91 -18.83 -14.92 4.85
CA LEU A 91 -18.33 -13.61 4.44
C LEU A 91 -19.49 -12.63 4.23
N TYR A 92 -20.55 -13.05 3.55
CA TYR A 92 -21.73 -12.23 3.34
C TYR A 92 -22.39 -11.81 4.66
N ALA A 93 -22.40 -12.68 5.68
CA ALA A 93 -22.96 -12.34 6.99
C ALA A 93 -22.06 -11.40 7.83
N GLN A 94 -20.78 -11.27 7.50
CA GLN A 94 -19.83 -10.39 8.20
C GLN A 94 -19.79 -8.96 7.63
N ILE A 95 -20.25 -8.77 6.39
CA ILE A 95 -20.24 -7.49 5.67
C ILE A 95 -21.63 -6.87 5.75
#